data_AF-A0ABC9AWN6-F1
#
_entry.id   AF-A0ABC9AWN6-F1
#
_cell.length_a   1.000
_cell.length_b   1.000
_cell.length_c   1.000
_cell.angle_alpha   90.00
_cell.angle_beta   90.00
_cell.angle_gamma   90.00
#
_symmetry.space_group_name_H-M   'P 1'
#
loop_
_entity.id
_entity.type
_entity.pdbx_description
1 polymer ?
#
loop_
_entity_poly.entity_id
_entity_poly.type
_entity_poly.pdbx_seq_one_letter_code
_entity_poly.pdbx_strand_id
1 'polypeptide(L)'
;MPKRVAVLLLVFAIIFSPKVAGKCTSDQKEVIAYNCALYIYRPRPGGAPETWSLCCKKVREVMQVTDMECIVQLLTPKEQAFYGKRFRDLELICSIRPTHPHS
;
A
#
# COMPACT_ATOMS: atom_id res chain seq x y z
N MET A 1 17.94 -20.34 -36.65
CA MET A 1 16.96 -19.33 -36.22
C MET A 1 17.00 -19.03 -34.70
N PRO A 2 18.11 -18.54 -34.11
CA PRO A 2 18.14 -18.15 -32.69
C PRO A 2 17.77 -16.68 -32.44
N LYS A 3 17.99 -15.82 -33.44
CA LYS A 3 17.85 -14.36 -33.32
C LYS A 3 16.41 -13.92 -33.01
N ARG A 4 15.41 -14.57 -33.63
CA ARG A 4 13.98 -14.24 -33.42
C ARG A 4 13.49 -14.65 -32.03
N VAL A 5 14.00 -15.76 -31.49
CA VAL A 5 13.70 -16.24 -30.13
C VAL A 5 14.30 -15.30 -29.09
N ALA A 6 15.54 -14.86 -29.29
CA ALA A 6 16.20 -13.90 -28.41
C ALA A 6 15.46 -12.56 -28.34
N VAL A 7 14.93 -12.08 -29.47
CA VAL A 7 14.15 -10.83 -29.52
C VAL A 7 12.81 -10.99 -28.79
N LEU A 8 12.11 -12.12 -28.95
CA LEU A 8 10.86 -12.39 -28.24
C LEU A 8 11.05 -12.44 -26.71
N LEU A 9 12.14 -13.04 -26.23
CA LEU A 9 12.47 -13.09 -24.79
C LEU A 9 12.79 -11.71 -24.21
N LEU A 10 13.52 -10.86 -24.95
CA LEU A 10 13.80 -9.48 -24.54
C LEU A 10 12.53 -8.64 -24.44
N VAL A 11 11.59 -8.80 -25.37
CA VAL A 11 10.30 -8.09 -25.34
C VAL A 11 9.45 -8.56 -24.16
N PHE A 12 9.45 -9.86 -23.83
CA PHE A 12 8.74 -10.37 -22.65
C PHE A 12 9.31 -9.82 -21.33
N ALA A 13 10.62 -9.65 -21.19
CA ALA A 13 11.24 -9.12 -19.98
C ALA A 13 10.97 -7.62 -19.75
N ILE A 14 10.72 -6.86 -20.82
CA ILE A 14 10.38 -5.42 -20.71
C ILE A 14 8.90 -5.25 -20.35
N ILE A 15 8.01 -6.07 -20.93
CA ILE A 15 6.56 -6.03 -20.69
C ILE A 15 6.22 -6.62 -19.31
N PHE A 16 6.86 -7.74 -18.96
CA PHE A 16 6.89 -8.28 -17.61
C PHE A 16 8.15 -7.76 -16.93
N SER A 17 8.20 -6.45 -16.65
CA SER A 17 8.94 -6.05 -15.46
C SER A 17 8.20 -6.70 -14.29
N PRO A 18 8.70 -7.77 -13.64
CA PRO A 18 8.23 -8.03 -12.31
C PRO A 18 8.50 -6.73 -11.58
N LYS A 19 7.46 -6.01 -11.17
CA LYS A 19 7.62 -5.15 -10.01
C LYS A 19 8.24 -6.10 -9.00
N VAL A 20 9.53 -5.93 -8.73
CA VAL A 20 10.21 -6.68 -7.69
C VAL A 20 9.34 -6.35 -6.48
N ALA A 21 8.44 -7.27 -6.13
CA ALA A 21 7.55 -7.12 -5.02
C ALA A 21 8.52 -7.12 -3.84
N GLY A 22 8.95 -5.92 -3.44
CA GLY A 22 9.80 -5.75 -2.29
C GLY A 22 9.05 -6.44 -1.17
N LYS A 23 9.67 -7.46 -0.58
CA LYS A 23 9.09 -8.15 0.58
C LYS A 23 8.68 -7.06 1.55
N CYS A 24 7.39 -6.97 1.86
CA CYS A 24 6.95 -5.96 2.80
C CYS A 24 7.65 -6.17 4.15
N THR A 25 7.94 -5.09 4.86
CA THR A 25 8.69 -5.13 6.12
C THR A 25 7.84 -4.68 7.30
N SER A 26 8.21 -5.15 8.50
CA SER A 26 7.59 -4.68 9.75
C SER A 26 7.65 -3.16 9.87
N ASP A 27 8.74 -2.53 9.42
CA ASP A 27 8.89 -1.07 9.43
C ASP A 27 7.83 -0.38 8.56
N GLN A 28 7.51 -0.91 7.38
CA GLN A 28 6.44 -0.36 6.54
C GLN A 28 5.07 -0.47 7.20
N LYS A 29 4.78 -1.61 7.83
CA LYS A 29 3.57 -1.82 8.64
C LYS A 29 3.51 -0.81 9.78
N GLU A 30 4.60 -0.60 10.50
CA GLU A 30 4.69 0.33 11.63
C GLU A 30 4.54 1.79 11.21
N VAL A 31 5.11 2.17 10.07
CA VAL A 31 4.91 3.51 9.48
C VAL A 31 3.43 3.76 9.21
N ILE A 32 2.70 2.82 8.62
CA ILE A 32 1.26 2.96 8.38
C ILE A 32 0.50 3.00 9.71
N ALA A 33 0.76 2.04 10.61
CA ALA A 33 0.13 1.93 11.93
C ALA A 33 0.25 3.22 12.74
N TYR A 34 1.44 3.82 12.78
CA TYR A 34 1.72 5.03 13.53
C TYR A 34 1.01 6.25 12.92
N ASN A 35 1.20 6.49 11.61
CA ASN A 35 0.67 7.70 10.97
C ASN A 35 -0.85 7.66 10.79
N CYS A 36 -1.45 6.48 10.72
CA CYS A 36 -2.88 6.28 10.54
C CYS A 36 -3.58 5.77 11.81
N ALA A 37 -2.93 5.85 12.98
CA ALA A 37 -3.43 5.32 14.25
C ALA A 37 -4.86 5.77 14.60
N LEU A 38 -5.21 7.02 14.27
CA LEU A 38 -6.55 7.57 14.52
C LEU A 38 -7.64 6.85 13.72
N TYR A 39 -7.34 6.40 12.51
CA TYR A 39 -8.26 5.64 11.68
C TYR A 39 -8.23 4.15 12.06
N ILE A 40 -7.04 3.60 12.25
CA ILE A 40 -6.84 2.15 12.47
C ILE A 40 -7.32 1.72 13.85
N TYR A 41 -7.00 2.45 14.93
CA TYR A 41 -7.18 1.94 16.30
C TYR A 41 -8.38 2.54 17.04
N ARG A 42 -9.02 3.60 16.54
CA ARG A 42 -10.15 4.20 17.26
C ARG A 42 -11.39 3.29 17.27
N PRO A 43 -12.06 3.11 18.42
CA PRO A 43 -13.22 2.21 18.54
C PRO A 43 -14.45 2.72 17.78
N ARG A 44 -14.65 4.04 17.71
CA ARG A 44 -15.55 4.67 16.74
C ARG A 44 -14.71 5.28 15.64
N PRO A 45 -14.96 5.00 14.35
CA PRO A 45 -14.22 5.66 13.29
C PRO A 45 -14.44 7.17 13.43
N GLY A 46 -13.38 7.90 13.77
CA GLY A 46 -13.25 9.23 13.18
C GLY A 46 -13.31 9.05 11.67
N GLY A 47 -13.81 10.06 10.95
CA GLY A 47 -13.93 9.98 9.49
C GLY A 47 -12.66 9.43 8.82
N ALA A 48 -12.82 8.87 7.62
CA ALA A 48 -11.69 8.44 6.81
C ALA A 48 -10.60 9.53 6.78
N PRO A 49 -9.30 9.17 6.76
CA PRO A 49 -8.25 10.15 6.67
C PRO A 49 -8.41 10.98 5.39
N GLU A 50 -8.17 12.28 5.50
CA GLU A 50 -8.13 13.18 4.35
C GLU A 50 -7.04 12.71 3.37
N THR A 51 -7.30 12.78 2.06
CA THR A 51 -6.39 12.28 1.02
C THR A 51 -5.04 13.02 1.02
N TRP A 52 -5.02 14.26 1.49
CA TRP A 52 -3.83 15.11 1.64
C TRP A 52 -3.15 14.97 3.02
N SER A 53 -3.72 14.20 3.95
CA SER A 53 -3.16 14.01 5.30
C SER A 53 -1.81 13.29 5.29
N LEU A 54 -1.05 13.44 6.38
CA LEU A 54 0.21 12.70 6.58
C LEU A 54 0.01 11.18 6.52
N CYS A 55 -1.10 10.67 7.06
CA CYS A 55 -1.49 9.26 6.93
C CYS A 55 -1.51 8.82 5.46
N CYS A 56 -2.29 9.49 4.61
CA CYS A 56 -2.40 9.12 3.21
C CYS A 56 -1.14 9.41 2.38
N LYS A 57 -0.32 10.39 2.78
CA LYS A 57 1.02 10.56 2.20
C LYS A 57 1.89 9.33 2.47
N LYS A 58 1.94 8.85 3.71
CA LYS A 58 2.76 7.69 4.09
C LYS A 58 2.26 6.37 3.51
N VAL A 59 0.96 6.17 3.44
CA VAL A 59 0.35 5.03 2.74
C VAL A 59 0.80 5.01 1.28
N ARG A 60 0.69 6.14 0.56
CA ARG A 60 1.14 6.24 -0.84
C ARG A 60 2.64 5.98 -1.00
N GLU A 61 3.49 6.47 -0.09
CA GLU A 61 4.94 6.21 -0.12
C GLU A 61 5.23 4.69 0.02
N VAL A 62 4.57 4.00 0.95
CA VAL A 62 4.73 2.54 1.12
C VAL A 62 4.22 1.79 -0.11
N MET A 63 3.05 2.17 -0.64
CA MET A 63 2.41 1.51 -1.78
C MET A 63 3.13 1.71 -3.12
N GLN A 64 4.14 2.59 -3.20
CA GLN A 64 4.98 2.70 -4.39
C GLN A 64 5.87 1.47 -4.60
N VAL A 65 6.18 0.73 -3.52
CA VAL A 65 7.16 -0.37 -3.53
C VAL A 65 6.59 -1.72 -3.06
N THR A 66 5.37 -1.75 -2.51
CA THR A 66 4.70 -2.97 -2.03
C THR A 66 3.17 -2.83 -2.10
N ASP A 67 2.44 -3.90 -1.82
CA ASP A 67 0.98 -3.95 -1.77
C ASP A 67 0.44 -3.95 -0.33
N MET A 68 -0.79 -3.45 -0.15
CA MET A 68 -1.40 -3.37 1.18
C MET A 68 -1.71 -4.75 1.77
N GLU A 69 -1.99 -5.76 0.93
CA GLU A 69 -2.27 -7.11 1.42
C GLU A 69 -1.03 -7.76 2.03
N CYS A 70 0.16 -7.52 1.47
CA CYS A 70 1.43 -7.91 2.09
C CYS A 70 1.57 -7.26 3.48
N ILE A 71 1.28 -5.95 3.61
CA ILE A 71 1.30 -5.27 4.92
C ILE A 71 0.32 -5.91 5.91
N VAL A 72 -0.87 -6.28 5.47
CA VAL A 72 -1.85 -6.97 6.31
C VAL A 72 -1.35 -8.35 6.76
N GLN A 73 -0.62 -9.07 5.92
CA GLN A 73 -0.01 -10.36 6.27
C GLN A 73 1.07 -10.24 7.36
N LEU A 74 1.63 -9.04 7.60
CA LEU A 74 2.56 -8.77 8.70
C LEU A 74 1.87 -8.50 10.05
N LEU A 75 0.54 -8.36 10.06
CA LEU A 75 -0.23 -8.24 11.29
C LEU A 75 -0.35 -9.61 11.98
N THR A 76 -0.36 -9.61 13.31
CA THR A 76 -0.73 -10.80 14.08
C THR A 76 -2.17 -11.23 13.77
N PRO A 77 -2.56 -12.50 13.98
CA PRO A 77 -3.94 -12.94 13.74
C PRO A 77 -4.99 -12.10 14.48
N LYS A 78 -4.67 -11.66 15.71
CA LYS A 78 -5.52 -10.77 16.50
C LYS A 78 -5.67 -9.40 15.82
N GLU A 79 -4.55 -8.78 15.42
CA GLU A 79 -4.59 -7.50 14.71
C GLU A 79 -5.31 -7.58 13.37
N GLN A 80 -5.14 -8.67 12.61
CA GLN A 80 -5.90 -8.87 11.37
C GLN A 80 -7.40 -8.90 11.62
N ALA A 81 -7.85 -9.64 12.64
CA ALA A 81 -9.27 -9.73 12.99
C ALA A 81 -9.87 -8.37 13.39
N PHE A 82 -9.14 -7.55 14.13
CA PHE A 82 -9.63 -6.24 14.59
C PHE A 82 -9.44 -5.11 13.58
N TYR A 83 -8.33 -5.11 12.85
CA TYR A 83 -7.86 -3.94 12.09
C TYR A 83 -7.54 -4.23 10.62
N GLY A 84 -7.49 -5.49 10.19
CA GLY A 84 -7.10 -5.84 8.82
C GLY A 84 -7.96 -5.17 7.74
N LYS A 85 -9.28 -5.04 7.99
CA LYS A 85 -10.16 -4.28 7.10
C LYS A 85 -9.74 -2.81 7.00
N ARG A 86 -9.38 -2.17 8.11
CA ARG A 86 -8.99 -0.75 8.13
C ARG A 86 -7.68 -0.52 7.39
N PHE A 87 -6.71 -1.43 7.50
CA PHE A 87 -5.51 -1.38 6.67
C PHE A 87 -5.85 -1.46 5.18
N ARG A 88 -6.71 -2.42 4.77
CA ARG A 88 -7.17 -2.51 3.37
C ARG A 88 -7.92 -1.27 2.89
N ASP A 89 -8.79 -0.70 3.72
CA ASP A 89 -9.57 0.48 3.34
C ASP A 89 -8.64 1.70 3.04
N LEU A 90 -7.46 1.80 3.70
CA LEU A 90 -6.49 2.86 3.44
C LEU A 90 -5.95 2.86 2.01
N GLU A 91 -5.82 1.69 1.37
CA GLU A 91 -5.39 1.60 -0.02
C GLU A 91 -6.39 2.33 -0.94
N LEU A 92 -7.68 2.10 -0.76
CA LEU A 92 -8.70 2.78 -1.55
C LEU A 92 -8.77 4.29 -1.22
N ILE A 93 -8.82 4.63 0.07
CA ILE A 93 -8.98 6.01 0.53
C ILE A 93 -7.80 6.88 0.06
N CYS A 94 -6.58 6.38 0.21
CA CYS A 94 -5.38 7.17 -0.03
C CYS A 94 -4.87 7.11 -1.49
N SER A 95 -5.45 6.27 -2.35
CA SER A 95 -5.12 6.23 -3.78
C SER A 95 -5.74 7.38 -4.58
N ILE A 96 -6.76 8.05 -4.03
CA ILE A 96 -7.38 9.22 -4.67
C ILE A 96 -6.37 10.38 -4.68
N ARG A 97 -6.25 11.07 -5.83
CA ARG A 97 -5.36 12.25 -5.93
C ARG A 97 -5.72 13.25 -4.84
N PRO A 98 -4.73 13.86 -4.16
CA PRO A 98 -5.02 14.81 -3.09
C PRO A 98 -5.84 15.98 -3.65
N THR A 99 -7.08 16.12 -3.20
CA THR A 99 -7.84 17.37 -3.35
C THR A 99 -7.50 18.25 -2.17
N HIS A 100 -6.74 19.32 -2.40
CA HIS A 100 -6.49 20.28 -1.33
C HIS A 100 -7.78 21.08 -1.07
N PRO A 101 -8.17 21.31 0.20
CA PRO A 101 -9.38 22.05 0.54
C PRO A 101 -9.34 23.54 0.17
N HIS A 102 -8.28 24.01 -0.50
CA HIS A 102 -8.06 25.39 -0.94
C HIS A 102 -7.68 25.51 -2.42
N SER A 103 -8.00 24.50 -3.25
CA SER A 103 -7.80 24.56 -4.71
C SER A 103 -8.91 25.30 -5.43
#